data_AF-B0I1W2-F1
#
_entry.id   AF-B0I1W2-F1
#
_cell.length_a   1.000
_cell.length_b   1.000
_cell.length_c   1.000
_cell.angle_alpha   90.00
_cell.angle_beta   90.00
_cell.angle_gamma   90.00
#
_symmetry.space_group_name_H-M   'P 1'
#
loop_
_entity.id
_entity.type
_entity.pdbx_description
1 polymer ?
#
loop_
_entity_poly.entity_id
_entity_poly.type
_entity_poly.pdbx_seq_one_letter_code
_entity_poly.pdbx_strand_id
1 'polypeptide(L)'
;MSYSIIRVVKVKSKTNTRGIQRHIQRENKNYENIDIDLSKSYLNYDLVNDTKFDFNKKIDEKIEKNYKGKRKIRTDAIKHIDGLITSDNVFLINYLKKRQNSFLSMLKRSWKKNTVKKIFYMRQYIWMR
;
A
#
# COMPACT_ATOMS: atom_id res chain seq x y z
N MET A 1 14.28 5.52 21.53
CA MET A 1 14.74 5.84 20.16
C MET A 1 13.75 5.23 19.19
N SER A 2 13.24 5.99 18.23
CA SER A 2 12.27 5.52 17.23
C SER A 2 13.00 5.07 15.96
N TYR A 3 12.52 4.04 15.28
CA TYR A 3 13.15 3.49 14.07
C TYR A 3 12.19 3.47 12.90
N SER A 4 12.70 3.85 11.72
CA SER A 4 11.96 3.64 10.48
C SER A 4 11.98 2.16 10.09
N ILE A 5 10.79 1.62 9.84
CA ILE A 5 10.60 0.23 9.42
C ILE A 5 10.13 0.25 7.97
N ILE A 6 10.93 -0.36 7.10
CA ILE A 6 10.59 -0.58 5.69
C ILE A 6 10.66 -2.07 5.41
N ARG A 7 9.52 -2.68 5.09
CA ARG A 7 9.42 -4.09 4.70
C ARG A 7 8.91 -4.20 3.27
N VAL A 8 9.46 -5.16 2.54
CA VAL A 8 9.15 -5.39 1.13
C VAL A 8 8.86 -6.88 0.91
N VAL A 9 7.77 -7.20 0.24
CA VAL A 9 7.34 -8.59 -0.04
C VAL A 9 7.07 -8.77 -1.53
N LYS A 10 7.59 -9.85 -2.11
CA LYS A 10 7.38 -10.22 -3.52
C LYS A 10 6.01 -10.87 -3.69
N VAL A 11 5.20 -10.39 -4.63
CA VAL A 11 3.88 -10.94 -4.91
C VAL A 11 3.81 -11.50 -6.33
N LYS A 12 3.50 -12.79 -6.43
CA LYS A 12 3.47 -13.55 -7.70
C LYS A 12 2.06 -13.88 -8.18
N SER A 13 1.16 -14.25 -7.27
CA SER A 13 -0.20 -14.71 -7.61
C SER A 13 -1.23 -13.59 -7.65
N LYS A 14 -2.20 -13.69 -8.58
CA LYS A 14 -3.39 -12.82 -8.64
C LYS A 14 -4.28 -12.96 -7.41
N THR A 15 -4.33 -14.16 -6.81
CA THR A 15 -5.10 -14.42 -5.59
C THR A 15 -4.53 -13.63 -4.41
N ASN A 16 -3.21 -13.63 -4.24
CA ASN A 16 -2.52 -12.85 -3.21
C ASN A 16 -2.74 -11.36 -3.42
N THR A 17 -2.66 -10.87 -4.67
CA THR A 17 -2.99 -9.47 -5.00
C THR A 17 -4.41 -9.12 -4.56
N ARG A 18 -5.39 -10.00 -4.80
CA ARG A 18 -6.80 -9.76 -4.44
C ARG A 18 -6.99 -9.74 -2.92
N GLY A 19 -6.30 -10.62 -2.19
CA GLY A 19 -6.28 -10.57 -0.72
C GLY A 19 -5.73 -9.23 -0.23
N ILE A 20 -4.58 -8.81 -0.75
CA ILE A 20 -3.96 -7.52 -0.44
C ILE A 20 -4.90 -6.35 -0.74
N GLN A 21 -5.55 -6.34 -1.92
CA GLN A 21 -6.54 -5.33 -2.29
C GLN A 21 -7.68 -5.25 -1.28
N ARG A 22 -8.31 -6.38 -0.96
CA ARG A 22 -9.42 -6.44 0.00
C ARG A 22 -9.04 -5.88 1.36
N HIS A 23 -7.83 -6.20 1.82
CA HIS A 23 -7.31 -5.69 3.09
C HIS A 23 -7.00 -4.18 3.04
N ILE A 24 -6.41 -3.68 1.96
CA ILE A 24 -6.00 -2.27 1.82
C ILE A 24 -7.20 -1.36 1.58
N GLN A 25 -8.08 -1.72 0.65
CA GLN A 25 -9.27 -0.94 0.29
C GLN A 25 -10.46 -1.18 1.23
N ARG A 26 -10.27 -1.98 2.29
CA ARG A 26 -11.29 -2.35 3.28
C ARG A 26 -12.59 -2.85 2.63
N GLU A 27 -12.48 -3.81 1.71
CA GLU A 27 -13.64 -4.35 0.98
C GLU A 27 -14.43 -5.38 1.79
N ASN A 28 -13.78 -6.05 2.75
CA ASN A 28 -14.45 -7.04 3.59
C ASN A 28 -15.27 -6.33 4.67
N LYS A 29 -16.44 -6.91 4.99
CA LYS A 29 -17.29 -6.48 6.12
C LYS A 29 -16.81 -7.05 7.45
N ASN A 30 -16.31 -8.28 7.42
CA ASN A 30 -15.84 -8.99 8.61
C ASN A 30 -14.32 -9.18 8.52
N TYR A 31 -13.62 -8.84 9.60
CA TYR A 31 -12.20 -9.12 9.75
C TYR A 31 -12.01 -10.02 10.97
N GLU A 32 -11.24 -11.09 10.81
CA GLU A 32 -10.82 -11.94 11.94
C GLU A 32 -9.85 -11.20 12.87
N ASN A 33 -9.15 -10.20 12.36
CA ASN A 33 -8.22 -9.41 13.15
C ASN A 33 -8.97 -8.37 14.02
N ILE A 34 -8.94 -8.61 15.32
CA ILE A 34 -9.59 -7.81 16.38
C ILE A 34 -8.99 -6.40 16.47
N ASP A 35 -7.74 -6.21 16.01
CA ASP A 35 -7.07 -4.89 16.04
C ASP A 35 -7.58 -3.92 14.96
N ILE A 36 -8.47 -4.38 14.06
CA ILE A 36 -9.04 -3.53 13.02
C ILE A 36 -10.31 -2.86 13.54
N ASP A 37 -10.20 -1.57 13.84
CA ASP A 37 -11.36 -0.73 14.12
C ASP A 37 -12.00 -0.25 12.80
N LEU A 38 -13.09 -0.91 12.39
CA LEU A 38 -13.83 -0.56 11.18
C LEU A 38 -14.42 0.86 11.24
N SER A 39 -14.79 1.33 12.43
CA SER A 39 -15.36 2.67 12.62
C SER A 39 -14.39 3.76 12.19
N LYS A 40 -13.07 3.50 12.27
CA LYS A 40 -12.00 4.43 11.86
C LYS A 40 -11.54 4.26 10.42
N SER A 41 -12.18 3.37 9.65
CA SER A 41 -11.75 3.11 8.26
C SER A 41 -11.85 4.33 7.35
N TYR A 42 -12.72 5.29 7.65
CA TYR A 42 -12.86 6.55 6.91
C TYR A 42 -11.62 7.46 7.03
N LEU A 43 -10.76 7.24 8.04
CA LEU A 43 -9.50 7.98 8.21
C LEU A 43 -8.39 7.44 7.28
N ASN A 44 -8.58 6.25 6.70
CA ASN A 44 -7.64 5.71 5.74
C ASN A 44 -7.76 6.46 4.41
N TYR A 45 -6.63 6.78 3.81
CA TYR A 45 -6.57 7.43 2.50
C TYR A 45 -5.57 6.71 1.61
N ASP A 46 -5.83 6.74 0.31
CA ASP A 46 -4.84 6.38 -0.71
C ASP A 46 -4.08 7.64 -1.12
N LEU A 47 -2.76 7.51 -1.29
CA LEU A 47 -1.87 8.62 -1.61
C LEU A 47 -1.87 8.99 -3.10
N VAL A 48 -2.23 8.03 -3.95
CA VAL A 48 -2.02 8.05 -5.39
C VAL A 48 -3.35 8.01 -6.14
N ASN A 49 -4.35 7.31 -5.61
CA ASN A 49 -5.62 7.08 -6.30
C ASN A 49 -6.75 7.67 -5.47
N ASP A 50 -7.64 8.44 -6.11
CA ASP A 50 -8.78 9.05 -5.41
C ASP A 50 -9.92 8.04 -5.18
N THR A 51 -9.97 6.97 -5.98
CA THR A 51 -11.03 5.96 -5.94
C THR A 51 -10.47 4.55 -5.81
N LYS A 52 -11.30 3.64 -5.29
CA LYS A 52 -11.01 2.20 -5.25
C LYS A 52 -10.91 1.63 -6.68
N PHE A 53 -10.02 0.68 -6.87
CA PHE A 53 -9.77 0.06 -8.16
C PHE A 53 -9.25 -1.38 -8.01
N ASP A 54 -9.43 -2.18 -9.06
CA ASP A 54 -8.88 -3.54 -9.10
C ASP A 54 -7.37 -3.52 -9.35
N PHE A 55 -6.62 -4.08 -8.40
CA PHE A 55 -5.16 -4.13 -8.45
C PHE A 55 -4.67 -5.05 -9.56
N ASN A 56 -5.29 -6.21 -9.77
CA ASN A 56 -4.90 -7.14 -10.81
C ASN A 56 -5.09 -6.50 -12.19
N LYS A 57 -6.23 -5.83 -12.40
CA LYS A 57 -6.50 -5.12 -13.66
C LYS A 57 -5.43 -4.06 -13.93
N LYS A 58 -5.12 -3.21 -12.93
CA LYS A 58 -4.11 -2.14 -13.09
C LYS A 58 -2.69 -2.67 -13.28
N ILE A 59 -2.35 -3.82 -12.69
CA ILE A 59 -1.06 -4.48 -12.90
C ILE A 59 -0.98 -5.04 -14.33
N ASP A 60 -2.02 -5.74 -14.79
CA ASP A 60 -2.07 -6.31 -16.13
C ASP A 60 -1.99 -5.20 -17.19
N GLU A 61 -2.76 -4.12 -17.06
CA GLU A 61 -2.68 -2.93 -17.94
C GLU A 61 -1.27 -2.31 -17.98
N LYS A 62 -0.60 -2.21 -16.82
CA LYS A 62 0.78 -1.71 -16.74
C LYS A 62 1.76 -2.66 -17.43
N ILE A 63 1.57 -3.97 -17.29
CA ILE A 63 2.42 -4.97 -17.93
C ILE A 63 2.24 -4.88 -19.44
N GLU A 64 1.01 -4.90 -19.95
CA GLU A 64 0.71 -4.80 -21.38
C GLU A 64 1.28 -3.54 -22.01
N LYS A 65 1.15 -2.38 -21.33
CA LYS A 65 1.66 -1.11 -21.85
C LYS A 65 3.20 -1.04 -21.92
N ASN A 66 3.91 -1.71 -21.02
CA ASN A 66 5.36 -1.56 -20.88
C ASN A 66 6.17 -2.77 -21.37
N TYR A 67 5.55 -3.95 -21.44
CA TYR A 67 6.22 -5.18 -21.85
C TYR A 67 6.26 -5.28 -23.38
N LYS A 68 7.44 -5.05 -23.96
CA LYS A 68 7.69 -5.13 -25.41
C LYS A 68 8.09 -6.53 -25.90
N GLY A 69 8.14 -7.51 -25.00
CA GLY A 69 8.56 -8.87 -25.32
C GLY A 69 7.48 -9.63 -26.08
N LYS A 70 7.88 -10.49 -27.02
CA LYS A 70 6.96 -11.37 -27.76
C LYS A 70 6.58 -12.65 -27.00
N ARG A 71 7.32 -12.98 -25.94
CA ARG A 71 7.14 -14.22 -25.15
C ARG A 71 6.11 -14.02 -24.05
N LYS A 72 5.32 -15.07 -23.77
CA LYS A 72 4.41 -15.11 -22.61
C LYS A 72 5.18 -14.93 -21.31
N ILE A 73 4.66 -14.09 -20.40
CA ILE A 73 5.23 -13.90 -19.07
C ILE A 73 5.05 -15.17 -18.26
N ARG A 74 6.11 -15.60 -17.57
CA ARG A 74 6.12 -16.80 -16.75
C ARG A 74 5.08 -16.70 -15.63
N THR A 75 4.41 -17.81 -15.32
CA THR A 75 3.31 -17.85 -14.33
C THR A 75 3.76 -17.59 -12.90
N ASP A 76 5.00 -17.94 -12.57
CA ASP A 76 5.66 -17.73 -11.28
C ASP A 76 6.45 -16.40 -11.21
N ALA A 77 6.37 -15.57 -12.25
CA ALA A 77 7.01 -14.26 -12.25
C ALA A 77 6.47 -13.37 -11.14
N ILE A 78 7.33 -12.53 -10.58
CA ILE A 78 6.93 -11.52 -9.61
C ILE A 78 6.15 -10.44 -10.36
N LYS A 79 4.87 -10.28 -10.02
CA LYS A 79 3.97 -9.31 -10.69
C LYS A 79 4.09 -7.92 -10.10
N HIS A 80 4.20 -7.85 -8.79
CA HIS A 80 4.42 -6.61 -8.07
C HIS A 80 5.08 -6.87 -6.71
N ILE A 81 5.33 -5.79 -6.00
CA ILE A 81 5.94 -5.79 -4.68
C ILE A 81 4.96 -5.08 -3.74
N ASP A 82 4.67 -5.69 -2.60
CA ASP A 82 3.95 -5.04 -1.49
C ASP A 82 4.96 -4.45 -0.51
N GLY A 83 4.70 -3.25 -0.01
CA GLY A 83 5.64 -2.47 0.78
C GLY A 83 4.97 -1.90 2.02
N LEU A 84 5.54 -2.13 3.20
CA LEU A 84 5.12 -1.52 4.45
C LEU A 84 6.17 -0.50 4.88
N ILE A 85 5.73 0.74 5.10
CA ILE A 85 6.54 1.80 5.72
C ILE A 85 5.83 2.20 7.00
N THR A 86 6.51 2.05 8.14
CA THR A 86 5.96 2.41 9.45
C THR A 86 7.07 2.81 10.44
N SER A 87 6.69 3.20 11.64
CA SER A 87 7.55 3.39 12.81
C SER A 87 6.83 2.85 14.05
N ASP A 88 7.45 2.96 15.21
CA ASP A 88 6.84 2.82 16.52
C ASP A 88 5.69 3.82 16.80
N ASN A 89 4.78 3.42 17.67
CA ASN A 89 3.60 4.20 18.04
C ASN A 89 3.95 5.58 18.62
N VAL A 90 5.03 5.67 19.40
CA VAL A 90 5.48 6.93 20.00
C VAL A 90 5.81 7.96 18.93
N PHE A 91 6.55 7.56 17.88
CA PHE A 91 6.84 8.42 16.74
C PHE A 91 5.57 8.85 16.01
N LEU A 92 4.69 7.89 15.67
CA LEU A 92 3.48 8.17 14.90
C LEU A 92 2.52 9.11 15.64
N ILE A 93 2.29 8.88 16.93
CA ILE A 93 1.42 9.73 17.76
C ILE A 93 1.99 11.14 17.90
N ASN A 94 3.29 11.26 18.23
CA ASN A 94 3.95 12.56 18.35
C ASN A 94 3.95 13.31 17.02
N TYR A 95 4.10 12.60 15.91
CA TYR A 95 4.03 13.17 14.59
C TYR A 95 2.62 13.68 14.25
N LEU A 96 1.58 12.87 14.47
CA LEU A 96 0.19 13.26 14.22
C LEU A 96 -0.21 14.49 15.04
N LYS A 97 0.24 14.57 16.29
CA LYS A 97 0.03 15.74 17.16
C LYS A 97 0.73 17.00 16.64
N LYS A 98 1.91 16.88 16.02
CA LYS A 98 2.71 18.02 15.55
C LYS A 98 2.36 18.49 14.13
N ARG A 99 1.87 17.62 13.24
CA ARG A 99 1.83 17.91 11.79
C ARG A 99 0.84 17.02 11.03
N GLN A 100 -0.46 17.15 11.28
CA GLN A 100 -1.50 16.40 10.55
C GLN A 100 -1.38 16.51 9.01
N ASN A 101 -0.93 17.65 8.46
CA ASN A 101 -0.91 17.89 7.01
C ASN A 101 0.47 17.76 6.32
N SER A 102 1.59 17.67 7.07
CA SER A 102 2.93 17.77 6.48
C SER A 102 3.58 16.43 6.11
N PHE A 103 3.19 15.31 6.74
CA PHE A 103 3.76 14.00 6.41
C PHE A 103 3.31 13.55 5.04
N LEU A 104 2.01 13.69 4.83
CA LEU A 104 1.28 13.35 3.63
C LEU A 104 1.85 14.07 2.42
N SER A 105 2.06 15.38 2.55
CA SER A 105 2.67 16.19 1.49
C SER A 105 4.15 15.83 1.29
N MET A 106 4.93 15.58 2.36
CA MET A 106 6.33 15.15 2.27
C MET A 106 6.49 13.78 1.58
N LEU A 107 5.63 12.82 1.91
CA LEU A 107 5.60 11.49 1.31
C LEU A 107 5.16 11.57 -0.14
N LYS A 108 4.07 12.29 -0.45
CA LYS A 108 3.65 12.56 -1.83
C LYS A 108 4.80 13.17 -2.65
N ARG A 109 5.55 14.12 -2.07
CA ARG A 109 6.68 14.78 -2.72
C ARG A 109 7.89 13.86 -2.94
N SER A 110 8.20 13.00 -1.97
CA SER A 110 9.27 11.99 -2.08
C SER A 110 8.90 10.88 -3.08
N TRP A 111 7.62 10.53 -3.17
CA TRP A 111 7.09 9.57 -4.15
C TRP A 111 7.18 10.11 -5.58
N LYS A 112 6.83 11.38 -5.79
CA LYS A 112 6.86 12.03 -7.12
C LYS A 112 8.28 12.14 -7.70
N LYS A 113 9.31 12.14 -6.85
CA LYS A 113 10.73 12.22 -7.24
C LYS A 113 11.35 10.85 -7.58
N ASN A 114 10.77 9.74 -7.11
CA ASN A 114 11.30 8.40 -7.39
C ASN A 114 10.60 7.77 -8.60
N THR A 115 11.35 7.64 -9.70
CA THR A 115 10.93 7.16 -11.03
C THR A 115 10.54 5.68 -11.09
N VAL A 116 10.58 4.97 -9.96
CA VAL A 116 10.20 3.55 -9.89
C VAL A 116 8.70 3.49 -9.62
N LYS A 117 7.91 3.40 -10.70
CA LYS A 117 6.44 3.19 -10.71
C LYS A 117 6.00 1.84 -10.11
N LYS A 118 6.62 1.40 -9.02
CA LYS A 118 6.18 0.28 -8.20
C LYS A 118 4.97 0.75 -7.40
N ILE A 119 3.88 0.02 -7.53
CA ILE A 119 2.67 0.23 -6.75
C ILE A 119 3.07 0.03 -5.29
N PHE A 120 3.10 1.10 -4.52
CA PHE A 120 3.49 1.10 -3.11
C PHE A 120 2.28 1.59 -2.34
N TYR A 121 1.61 0.70 -1.64
CA TYR A 121 0.50 1.06 -0.76
C TYR A 121 1.06 1.33 0.63
N MET A 122 0.99 2.57 1.10
CA MET A 122 1.33 2.81 2.49
C MET A 122 0.17 2.37 3.38
N ARG A 123 0.40 1.33 4.18
CA ARG A 123 -0.43 0.97 5.32
C ARG A 123 -0.09 1.93 6.47
N GLN A 124 -0.95 2.91 6.74
CA GLN A 124 -0.95 3.56 8.05
C GLN A 124 -1.67 2.66 9.05
N TYR A 125 -0.90 1.96 9.89
CA TYR A 125 -1.38 1.35 11.12
C TYR A 125 -1.32 2.42 12.21
N ILE A 126 -2.31 3.30 12.27
CA ILE A 126 -2.34 4.35 13.31
C ILE A 126 -3.13 3.90 14.56
N TRP A 127 -3.81 2.75 14.53
CA TRP A 127 -4.61 2.30 15.68
C TRP A 127 -4.63 0.78 15.81
N MET A 128 -3.47 0.12 15.79
CA MET A 128 -3.34 -1.15 16.50
C MET A 128 -3.00 -0.80 17.95
N ARG A 129 -3.77 -1.36 18.89
CA ARG A 129 -3.62 -1.12 20.33
C ARG A 129 -2.18 -1.33 20.80
#